data_AF-W1US47-F1
#
_entry.id   AF-W1US47-F1
#
_cell.length_a   1.000
_cell.length_b   1.000
_cell.length_c   1.000
_cell.angle_alpha   90.00
_cell.angle_beta   90.00
_cell.angle_gamma   90.00
#
_symmetry.space_group_name_H-M   'P 1'
#
loop_
_entity.id
_entity.type
_entity.pdbx_description
1 polymer ?
#
loop_
_entity_poly.entity_id
_entity_poly.type
_entity_poly.pdbx_seq_one_letter_code
_entity_poly.pdbx_strand_id
1 'polypeptide(L)'
;TKNFIPSDNFDYPVPNGLPFVIDLEGDTTKIVNRYEVPRFKEHLKTLHKFYEAGYIPKDVATSDTSFDLQQDTWFVREETVGPADYGNSLLSRVANKDIQIKPITNFIKKNQTTQVANFVISNNSKNKEKSMEVLNLLNTNPELLNGLVYGPEGKNWEKIPGKENRVKVLDGYKGNTHMGGWNTGNNWILYINENVTDQQIEDSKKQLAEAKESPALGFIFNTDNVKSEISAISNTMQQFDTAINTGTVDPDKAIPELMEKLKSEGAYDKVLNEMQKQYDEFLKNKKS
;
A
#
# COMPACT_ATOMS: atom_id res chain seq x y z
N THR A 1 9.50 -4.19 8.65
CA THR A 1 9.58 -3.19 9.74
C THR A 1 8.43 -3.39 10.69
N LYS A 2 8.44 -2.73 11.86
CA LYS A 2 7.26 -2.64 12.73
C LYS A 2 6.07 -2.10 11.91
N ASN A 3 4.91 -2.76 11.97
CA ASN A 3 3.72 -2.56 11.10
C ASN A 3 3.72 -3.26 9.73
N PHE A 4 4.67 -4.16 9.43
CA PHE A 4 4.60 -4.97 8.21
C PHE A 4 3.39 -5.91 8.23
N ILE A 5 2.71 -6.03 7.08
CA ILE A 5 1.66 -7.02 6.81
C ILE A 5 2.05 -7.68 5.48
N PRO A 6 2.20 -9.02 5.41
CA PRO A 6 2.53 -9.70 4.17
C PRO A 6 1.49 -9.44 3.09
N SER A 7 1.94 -9.16 1.87
CA SER A 7 1.06 -9.03 0.71
C SER A 7 0.44 -10.36 0.30
N ASP A 8 -0.83 -10.32 -0.08
CA ASP A 8 -1.59 -11.43 -0.66
C ASP A 8 -2.73 -10.82 -1.50
N ASN A 9 -3.40 -11.65 -2.29
CA ASN A 9 -4.60 -11.34 -3.08
C ASN A 9 -5.84 -11.17 -2.19
N PHE A 10 -5.77 -10.20 -1.27
CA PHE A 10 -6.86 -9.78 -0.39
C PHE A 10 -7.35 -8.36 -0.71
N ASP A 11 -8.65 -8.14 -0.52
CA ASP A 11 -9.24 -6.80 -0.38
C ASP A 11 -9.64 -6.54 1.07
N TYR A 12 -9.35 -5.35 1.57
CA TYR A 12 -9.53 -4.99 2.97
C TYR A 12 -10.74 -4.05 3.10
N PRO A 13 -11.82 -4.48 3.76
CA PRO A 13 -13.04 -3.68 3.91
C PRO A 13 -12.93 -2.58 4.99
N VAL A 14 -11.83 -2.59 5.73
CA VAL A 14 -11.50 -1.71 6.86
C VAL A 14 -10.03 -1.33 6.81
N PRO A 15 -9.61 -0.19 7.41
CA PRO A 15 -8.21 0.19 7.49
C PRO A 15 -7.31 -0.91 8.05
N ASN A 16 -6.08 -0.98 7.53
CA ASN A 16 -5.07 -1.99 7.87
C ASN A 16 -4.91 -2.12 9.41
N GLY A 17 -5.08 -3.33 9.93
CA GLY A 17 -4.90 -3.65 11.36
C GLY A 17 -5.91 -4.66 11.90
N LEU A 18 -7.09 -4.75 11.27
CA LEU A 18 -8.07 -5.80 11.57
C LEU A 18 -7.81 -7.06 10.73
N PRO A 19 -8.18 -8.27 11.20
CA PRO A 19 -7.89 -9.52 10.51
C PRO A 19 -8.86 -9.85 9.36
N PHE A 20 -9.90 -9.04 9.15
CA PHE A 20 -10.99 -9.29 8.20
C PHE A 20 -10.62 -8.89 6.78
N VAL A 21 -10.81 -9.81 5.83
CA VAL A 21 -10.51 -9.62 4.40
C VAL A 21 -11.58 -10.26 3.52
N ILE A 22 -11.67 -9.80 2.28
CA ILE A 22 -12.27 -10.56 1.18
C ILE A 22 -11.13 -11.30 0.47
N ASP A 23 -11.23 -12.62 0.40
CA ASP A 23 -10.28 -13.45 -0.33
C ASP A 23 -10.58 -13.45 -1.84
N LEU A 24 -9.69 -12.82 -2.64
CA LEU A 24 -9.88 -12.73 -4.09
C LEU A 24 -9.58 -14.04 -4.83
N GLU A 25 -8.98 -15.03 -4.16
CA GLU A 25 -8.78 -16.37 -4.68
C GLU A 25 -9.76 -17.40 -4.09
N GLY A 26 -10.60 -16.97 -3.15
CA GLY A 26 -11.60 -17.79 -2.47
C GLY A 26 -13.03 -17.43 -2.88
N ASP A 27 -13.98 -17.66 -1.95
CA ASP A 27 -15.35 -17.17 -2.11
C ASP A 27 -15.41 -15.67 -1.84
N THR A 28 -15.44 -14.89 -2.92
CA THR A 28 -15.48 -13.41 -2.86
C THR A 28 -16.81 -12.88 -2.33
N THR A 29 -17.77 -13.72 -1.92
CA THR A 29 -18.99 -13.30 -1.22
C THR A 29 -18.85 -13.33 0.30
N LYS A 30 -17.71 -13.80 0.81
CA LYS A 30 -17.46 -13.94 2.25
C LYS A 30 -16.36 -13.02 2.76
N ILE A 31 -16.61 -12.47 3.93
CA ILE A 31 -15.59 -11.90 4.79
C ILE A 31 -14.95 -13.05 5.57
N VAL A 32 -13.63 -13.17 5.48
CA VAL A 32 -12.86 -14.22 6.15
C VAL A 32 -11.75 -13.60 7.00
N ASN A 33 -11.16 -14.41 7.87
CA ASN A 33 -9.97 -14.03 8.61
C ASN A 33 -8.72 -14.43 7.84
N ARG A 34 -7.84 -13.47 7.54
CA ARG A 34 -6.60 -13.76 6.81
C ARG A 34 -5.73 -14.82 7.49
N TYR A 35 -5.72 -14.90 8.83
CA TYR A 35 -4.94 -15.90 9.59
C TYR A 35 -5.54 -17.31 9.52
N GLU A 36 -6.75 -17.47 9.00
CA GLU A 36 -7.39 -18.76 8.76
C GLU A 36 -7.25 -19.20 7.28
N VAL A 37 -6.83 -18.30 6.38
CA VAL A 37 -6.61 -18.62 4.95
C VAL A 37 -5.35 -19.48 4.78
N PRO A 38 -5.44 -20.70 4.19
CA PRO A 38 -4.31 -21.64 4.15
C PRO A 38 -3.03 -21.10 3.51
N ARG A 39 -3.11 -20.41 2.36
CA ARG A 39 -1.93 -19.87 1.68
C ARG A 39 -1.25 -18.74 2.47
N PHE A 40 -2.04 -17.91 3.15
CA PHE A 40 -1.50 -16.83 3.98
C PHE A 40 -0.80 -17.39 5.22
N LYS A 41 -1.34 -18.46 5.83
CA LYS A 41 -0.63 -19.19 6.89
C LYS A 41 0.71 -19.73 6.40
N GLU A 42 0.79 -20.24 5.16
CA GLU A 42 2.06 -20.69 4.58
C GLU A 42 3.04 -19.53 4.34
N HIS A 43 2.56 -18.35 3.95
CA HIS A 43 3.39 -17.13 3.88
C HIS A 43 3.97 -16.76 5.25
N LEU A 44 3.17 -16.82 6.32
CA LEU A 44 3.63 -16.57 7.68
C LEU A 44 4.66 -17.62 8.14
N LYS A 45 4.46 -18.90 7.80
CA LYS A 45 5.44 -19.96 8.06
C LYS A 45 6.75 -19.73 7.30
N THR A 46 6.66 -19.26 6.06
CA THR A 46 7.83 -18.92 5.24
C THR A 46 8.59 -17.74 5.83
N LEU A 47 7.89 -16.70 6.30
CA LEU A 47 8.50 -15.57 7.00
C LEU A 47 9.18 -16.00 8.29
N HIS A 48 8.59 -16.94 9.03
CA HIS A 48 9.24 -17.51 10.21
C HIS A 48 10.53 -18.28 9.84
N LYS A 49 10.52 -19.08 8.77
CA LYS A 49 11.74 -19.71 8.25
C LYS A 49 12.79 -18.67 7.84
N PHE A 50 12.39 -17.55 7.24
CA PHE A 50 13.30 -16.46 6.89
C PHE A 50 13.89 -15.80 8.13
N TYR A 51 13.10 -15.65 9.20
CA TYR A 51 13.56 -15.15 10.49
C TYR A 51 14.62 -16.08 11.10
N GLU A 52 14.32 -17.38 11.22
CA GLU A 52 15.22 -18.38 11.79
C GLU A 52 16.52 -18.53 11.00
N ALA A 53 16.45 -18.43 9.67
CA ALA A 53 17.61 -18.49 8.77
C ALA A 53 18.42 -17.19 8.70
N GLY A 54 17.93 -16.09 9.29
CA GLY A 54 18.59 -14.78 9.25
C GLY A 54 18.51 -14.04 7.90
N TYR A 55 17.50 -14.35 7.09
CA TYR A 55 17.25 -13.66 5.81
C TYR A 55 16.52 -12.32 6.00
N ILE A 56 15.83 -12.15 7.12
CA ILE A 56 15.24 -10.87 7.55
C ILE A 56 15.91 -10.38 8.86
N PRO A 57 15.88 -9.08 9.15
CA PRO A 57 16.53 -8.53 10.34
C PRO A 57 16.03 -9.17 11.64
N LYS A 58 16.95 -9.53 12.54
CA LYS A 58 16.60 -10.16 13.84
C LYS A 58 15.72 -9.26 14.72
N ASP A 59 15.85 -7.95 14.56
CA ASP A 59 15.10 -6.91 15.26
C ASP A 59 13.91 -6.38 14.44
N VAL A 60 13.46 -7.09 13.38
CA VAL A 60 12.42 -6.61 12.43
C VAL A 60 11.12 -6.14 13.10
N ALA A 61 10.74 -6.73 14.23
CA ALA A 61 9.55 -6.37 15.00
C ALA A 61 9.69 -5.07 15.80
N THR A 62 10.92 -4.60 16.03
CA THR A 62 11.22 -3.44 16.89
C THR A 62 12.04 -2.35 16.19
N SER A 63 12.68 -2.67 15.06
CA SER A 63 13.63 -1.79 14.38
C SER A 63 12.97 -0.56 13.76
N ASP A 64 13.68 0.56 13.88
CA ASP A 64 13.43 1.82 13.14
C ASP A 64 14.39 2.01 11.96
N THR A 65 15.22 1.00 11.68
CA THR A 65 16.20 1.07 10.59
C THR A 65 15.50 1.19 9.24
N SER A 66 15.85 2.22 8.48
CA SER A 66 15.45 2.36 7.08
C SER A 66 16.49 1.74 6.15
N PHE A 67 16.03 1.12 5.07
CA PHE A 67 16.88 0.57 4.01
C PHE A 67 16.82 1.51 2.81
N ASP A 68 17.86 2.32 2.66
CA ASP A 68 17.99 3.29 1.57
C ASP A 68 18.05 2.56 0.21
N LEU A 69 17.22 2.99 -0.75
CA LEU A 69 17.16 2.42 -2.09
C LEU A 69 18.50 2.51 -2.84
N GLN A 70 19.35 3.48 -2.51
CA GLN A 70 20.64 3.68 -3.19
C GLN A 70 21.77 2.82 -2.63
N GLN A 71 21.61 2.30 -1.41
CA GLN A 71 22.68 1.56 -0.71
C GLN A 71 22.58 0.06 -0.96
N ASP A 72 23.71 -0.64 -0.82
CA ASP A 72 23.81 -2.10 -0.97
C ASP A 72 23.56 -2.82 0.38
N THR A 73 22.68 -2.28 1.21
CA THR A 73 22.33 -2.83 2.54
C THR A 73 21.22 -3.88 2.50
N TRP A 74 20.66 -4.14 1.32
CA TRP A 74 19.57 -5.08 1.08
C TRP A 74 19.72 -5.74 -0.29
N PHE A 75 19.16 -6.95 -0.44
CA PHE A 75 19.15 -7.68 -1.71
C PHE A 75 17.77 -7.67 -2.37
N VAL A 76 16.71 -7.87 -1.58
CA VAL A 76 15.32 -7.85 -2.03
C VAL A 76 14.46 -7.07 -1.04
N ARG A 77 13.43 -6.41 -1.57
CA ARG A 77 12.42 -5.67 -0.81
C ARG A 77 11.07 -5.77 -1.53
N GLU A 78 10.00 -5.55 -0.79
CA GLU A 78 8.64 -5.53 -1.32
C GLU A 78 8.25 -4.08 -1.64
N GLU A 79 7.76 -3.84 -2.85
CA GLU A 79 7.38 -2.51 -3.35
C GLU A 79 6.00 -2.55 -3.98
N THR A 80 5.24 -1.46 -3.83
CA THR A 80 4.00 -1.25 -4.60
C THR A 80 4.37 -0.62 -5.94
N VAL A 81 3.99 -1.26 -7.04
CA VAL A 81 4.25 -0.76 -8.40
C VAL A 81 2.95 -0.71 -9.18
N GLY A 82 2.68 0.43 -9.81
CA GLY A 82 1.53 0.66 -10.68
C GLY A 82 1.89 1.43 -11.96
N PRO A 83 0.89 1.80 -12.77
CA PRO A 83 1.14 2.40 -14.09
C PRO A 83 1.87 3.74 -14.06
N ALA A 84 1.74 4.52 -12.97
CA ALA A 84 2.44 5.79 -12.81
C ALA A 84 3.98 5.63 -12.67
N ASP A 85 4.45 4.41 -12.35
CA ASP A 85 5.87 4.12 -12.13
C ASP A 85 6.61 3.71 -13.42
N TYR A 86 5.86 3.50 -14.52
CA TYR A 86 6.38 3.07 -15.82
C TYR A 86 7.30 1.84 -15.72
N GLY A 87 6.77 0.76 -15.16
CA GLY A 87 7.50 -0.48 -14.90
C GLY A 87 8.50 -0.33 -13.75
N ASN A 88 9.75 -0.72 -13.96
CA ASN A 88 10.82 -0.57 -12.98
C ASN A 88 11.60 0.75 -13.10
N SER A 89 11.21 1.64 -14.02
CA SER A 89 11.99 2.85 -14.35
C SER A 89 12.04 3.85 -13.18
N LEU A 90 10.93 4.05 -12.46
CA LEU A 90 10.91 4.92 -11.28
C LEU A 90 11.83 4.40 -10.16
N LEU A 91 11.71 3.11 -9.81
CA LEU A 91 12.55 2.49 -8.79
C LEU A 91 14.03 2.57 -9.16
N SER A 92 14.36 2.27 -10.43
CA SER A 92 15.74 2.35 -10.92
C SER A 92 16.29 3.78 -10.88
N ARG A 93 15.45 4.79 -11.15
CA ARG A 93 15.82 6.21 -11.04
C ARG A 93 16.10 6.61 -9.58
N VAL A 94 15.22 6.25 -8.65
CA VAL A 94 15.35 6.63 -7.23
C VAL A 94 16.53 5.90 -6.57
N ALA A 95 16.72 4.62 -6.91
CA ALA A 95 17.83 3.80 -6.44
C ALA A 95 19.17 4.12 -7.12
N ASN A 96 19.14 4.85 -8.24
CA ASN A 96 20.31 5.14 -9.07
C ASN A 96 21.11 3.88 -9.45
N LYS A 97 20.40 2.78 -9.71
CA LYS A 97 20.92 1.47 -10.14
C LYS A 97 19.78 0.66 -10.77
N ASP A 98 20.11 -0.44 -11.44
CA ASP A 98 19.09 -1.33 -11.98
C ASP A 98 18.29 -2.00 -10.86
N ILE A 99 16.96 -1.84 -10.88
CA ILE A 99 16.04 -2.52 -9.98
C ILE A 99 15.16 -3.45 -10.80
N GLN A 100 15.22 -4.74 -10.53
CA GLN A 100 14.36 -5.74 -11.15
C GLN A 100 13.12 -5.99 -10.27
N ILE A 101 11.95 -6.12 -10.89
CA ILE A 101 10.68 -6.34 -10.19
C ILE A 101 10.04 -7.66 -10.59
N LYS A 102 9.42 -8.35 -9.63
CA LYS A 102 8.62 -9.55 -9.84
C LYS A 102 7.30 -9.42 -9.05
N PRO A 103 6.14 -9.45 -9.74
CA PRO A 103 4.86 -9.33 -9.05
C PRO A 103 4.58 -10.58 -8.21
N ILE A 104 4.05 -10.36 -7.00
CA ILE A 104 3.61 -11.43 -6.07
C ILE A 104 2.10 -11.39 -5.82
N THR A 105 1.41 -10.35 -6.30
CA THR A 105 -0.05 -10.19 -6.22
C THR A 105 -0.61 -9.72 -7.56
N ASN A 106 -1.93 -9.84 -7.71
CA ASN A 106 -2.65 -9.38 -8.88
C ASN A 106 -2.68 -7.86 -8.98
N PHE A 107 -2.50 -7.35 -10.19
CA PHE A 107 -2.77 -5.95 -10.49
C PHE A 107 -4.29 -5.72 -10.57
N ILE A 108 -4.86 -5.03 -9.58
CA ILE A 108 -6.30 -4.83 -9.43
C ILE A 108 -6.63 -3.51 -8.74
N LYS A 109 -7.73 -2.87 -9.12
CA LYS A 109 -8.30 -1.74 -8.39
C LYS A 109 -9.07 -2.27 -7.18
N LYS A 110 -8.58 -1.97 -5.98
CA LYS A 110 -9.18 -2.33 -4.69
C LYS A 110 -9.13 -1.16 -3.70
N ASN A 111 -9.83 -1.25 -2.58
CA ASN A 111 -9.93 -0.15 -1.62
C ASN A 111 -8.56 0.39 -1.18
N GLN A 112 -7.59 -0.49 -0.91
CA GLN A 112 -6.25 -0.08 -0.51
C GLN A 112 -5.54 0.76 -1.59
N THR A 113 -5.70 0.40 -2.87
CA THR A 113 -5.08 1.14 -3.99
C THR A 113 -5.67 2.53 -4.17
N THR A 114 -6.95 2.74 -3.81
CA THR A 114 -7.61 4.05 -3.92
C THR A 114 -7.40 4.92 -2.67
N GLN A 115 -6.93 4.36 -1.56
CA GLN A 115 -6.78 5.04 -0.27
C GLN A 115 -5.32 5.28 0.15
N VAL A 116 -4.35 4.81 -0.65
CA VAL A 116 -2.92 4.81 -0.30
C VAL A 116 -2.34 6.20 0.03
N ALA A 117 -2.87 7.26 -0.59
CA ALA A 117 -2.39 8.64 -0.40
C ALA A 117 -3.55 9.64 -0.33
N ASN A 118 -4.27 9.65 0.80
CA ASN A 118 -5.37 10.58 1.04
C ASN A 118 -4.91 11.82 1.82
N PHE A 119 -5.09 13.00 1.23
CA PHE A 119 -5.04 14.26 1.97
C PHE A 119 -6.39 14.53 2.63
N VAL A 120 -6.37 14.96 3.90
CA VAL A 120 -7.57 15.32 4.66
C VAL A 120 -7.48 16.75 5.15
N ILE A 121 -8.60 17.47 5.12
CA ILE A 121 -8.72 18.79 5.73
C ILE A 121 -9.33 18.62 7.12
N SER A 122 -8.62 19.06 8.15
CA SER A 122 -9.13 19.03 9.52
C SER A 122 -10.51 19.69 9.61
N ASN A 123 -11.46 19.02 10.26
CA ASN A 123 -12.80 19.57 10.46
C ASN A 123 -12.78 20.92 11.22
N ASN A 124 -11.74 21.15 12.02
CA ASN A 124 -11.56 22.36 12.82
C ASN A 124 -10.70 23.43 12.12
N SER A 125 -10.23 23.19 10.89
CA SER A 125 -9.42 24.16 10.14
C SER A 125 -10.17 25.48 9.97
N LYS A 126 -9.44 26.59 10.17
CA LYS A 126 -9.94 27.95 9.94
C LYS A 126 -9.73 28.43 8.50
N ASN A 127 -9.11 27.60 7.65
CA ASN A 127 -8.74 27.95 6.28
C ASN A 127 -9.13 26.83 5.30
N LYS A 128 -10.34 26.27 5.41
CA LYS A 128 -10.76 25.09 4.61
C LYS A 128 -10.70 25.37 3.11
N GLU A 129 -11.15 26.55 2.69
CA GLU A 129 -11.16 27.00 1.30
C GLU A 129 -9.74 27.10 0.76
N LYS A 130 -8.83 27.79 1.49
CA LYS A 130 -7.43 27.92 1.08
C LYS A 130 -6.65 26.61 1.12
N SER A 131 -6.93 25.74 2.09
CA SER A 131 -6.38 24.38 2.09
C SER A 131 -6.78 23.62 0.83
N MET A 132 -8.04 23.72 0.40
CA MET A 132 -8.50 23.08 -0.83
C MET A 132 -7.87 23.72 -2.08
N GLU A 133 -7.71 25.04 -2.13
CA GLU A 133 -7.00 25.70 -3.24
C GLU A 133 -5.56 25.19 -3.39
N VAL A 134 -4.84 25.00 -2.29
CA VAL A 134 -3.47 24.42 -2.31
C VAL A 134 -3.50 22.97 -2.80
N LEU A 135 -4.41 22.14 -2.29
CA LEU A 135 -4.56 20.75 -2.75
C LEU A 135 -4.91 20.69 -4.24
N ASN A 136 -5.75 21.59 -4.73
CA ASN A 136 -6.07 21.70 -6.15
C ASN A 136 -4.82 22.06 -6.96
N LEU A 137 -4.04 23.04 -6.52
CA LEU A 137 -2.80 23.44 -7.21
C LEU A 137 -1.78 22.30 -7.25
N LEU A 138 -1.58 21.56 -6.16
CA LEU A 138 -0.70 20.40 -6.11
C LEU A 138 -1.09 19.31 -7.13
N ASN A 139 -2.37 19.24 -7.51
CA ASN A 139 -2.90 18.21 -8.41
C ASN A 139 -3.15 18.70 -9.84
N THR A 140 -2.97 20.00 -10.13
CA THR A 140 -3.30 20.60 -11.43
C THR A 140 -2.21 21.47 -12.03
N ASN A 141 -1.25 21.97 -11.23
CA ASN A 141 -0.15 22.80 -11.71
C ASN A 141 1.14 21.96 -11.88
N PRO A 142 1.59 21.69 -13.13
CA PRO A 142 2.77 20.86 -13.37
C PRO A 142 4.07 21.53 -12.91
N GLU A 143 4.20 22.85 -13.00
CA GLU A 143 5.43 23.55 -12.54
C GLU A 143 5.62 23.37 -11.03
N LEU A 144 4.55 23.59 -10.25
CA LEU A 144 4.56 23.40 -8.81
C LEU A 144 4.86 21.95 -8.43
N LEU A 145 4.12 20.99 -9.01
CA LEU A 145 4.26 19.60 -8.63
C LEU A 145 5.64 19.04 -9.01
N ASN A 146 6.14 19.34 -10.20
CA ASN A 146 7.46 18.89 -10.63
C ASN A 146 8.58 19.55 -9.81
N GLY A 147 8.43 20.83 -9.42
CA GLY A 147 9.36 21.49 -8.51
C GLY A 147 9.49 20.80 -7.14
N LEU A 148 8.40 20.21 -6.63
CA LEU A 148 8.40 19.44 -5.37
C LEU A 148 8.94 18.01 -5.56
N VAL A 149 8.52 17.32 -6.62
CA VAL A 149 8.78 15.88 -6.82
C VAL A 149 10.12 15.60 -7.47
N TYR A 150 10.61 16.48 -8.36
CA TYR A 150 11.96 16.39 -8.90
C TYR A 150 12.95 17.29 -8.14
N GLY A 151 12.49 18.34 -7.47
CA GLY A 151 13.33 19.33 -6.80
C GLY A 151 13.68 20.53 -7.68
N PRO A 152 14.70 21.33 -7.32
CA PRO A 152 15.03 22.55 -8.05
C PRO A 152 15.52 22.31 -9.48
N GLU A 153 14.88 22.96 -10.47
CA GLU A 153 15.30 22.94 -11.88
C GLU A 153 16.73 23.50 -12.03
N GLY A 154 17.55 22.89 -12.88
CA GLY A 154 18.97 23.22 -13.09
C GLY A 154 19.92 22.68 -12.02
N LYS A 155 19.42 22.15 -10.89
CA LYS A 155 20.24 21.44 -9.89
C LYS A 155 19.91 19.95 -9.82
N ASN A 156 18.62 19.65 -9.78
CA ASN A 156 18.12 18.28 -9.64
C ASN A 156 17.66 17.71 -10.98
N TRP A 157 17.21 18.54 -11.91
CA TRP A 157 16.72 18.08 -13.20
C TRP A 157 16.75 19.19 -14.25
N GLU A 158 16.70 18.83 -15.51
CA GLU A 158 16.50 19.76 -16.63
C GLU A 158 15.61 19.14 -17.72
N LYS A 159 14.91 19.99 -18.49
CA LYS A 159 14.11 19.57 -19.65
C LYS A 159 15.01 19.07 -20.77
N ILE A 160 14.55 18.05 -21.50
CA ILE A 160 15.25 17.58 -22.70
C ILE A 160 14.82 18.46 -23.90
N PRO A 161 15.74 19.16 -24.58
CA PRO A 161 15.40 20.01 -25.71
C PRO A 161 14.68 19.22 -26.82
N GLY A 162 13.59 19.78 -27.34
CA GLY A 162 12.82 19.18 -28.44
C GLY A 162 11.95 17.99 -28.04
N LYS A 163 11.88 17.60 -26.76
CA LYS A 163 10.98 16.57 -26.26
C LYS A 163 10.00 17.13 -25.23
N GLU A 164 8.73 17.17 -25.60
CA GLU A 164 7.67 17.64 -24.71
C GLU A 164 7.51 16.71 -23.50
N ASN A 165 7.37 17.29 -22.31
CA ASN A 165 7.19 16.58 -21.03
C ASN A 165 8.28 15.55 -20.69
N ARG A 166 9.49 15.67 -21.28
CA ARG A 166 10.65 14.83 -20.95
C ARG A 166 11.72 15.61 -20.20
N VAL A 167 12.25 14.99 -19.16
CA VAL A 167 13.31 15.54 -18.32
C VAL A 167 14.41 14.51 -18.10
N LYS A 168 15.58 14.96 -17.66
CA LYS A 168 16.59 14.10 -17.07
C LYS A 168 16.96 14.62 -15.69
N VAL A 169 17.23 13.70 -14.77
CA VAL A 169 17.76 14.04 -13.45
C VAL A 169 19.26 14.38 -13.54
N LEU A 170 19.70 15.23 -12.65
CA LEU A 170 21.08 15.73 -12.51
C LEU A 170 21.68 15.26 -11.18
N ASP A 171 22.95 15.59 -10.94
CA ASP A 171 23.67 15.17 -9.73
C ASP A 171 22.98 15.58 -8.41
N GLY A 172 22.24 16.68 -8.41
CA GLY A 172 21.47 17.15 -7.25
C GLY A 172 20.29 16.26 -6.87
N TYR A 173 19.81 15.40 -7.77
CA TYR A 173 18.72 14.46 -7.48
C TYR A 173 19.21 13.30 -6.60
N LYS A 174 19.16 13.53 -5.30
CA LYS A 174 19.45 12.53 -4.25
C LYS A 174 18.19 12.26 -3.43
N GLY A 175 18.12 11.10 -2.78
CA GLY A 175 16.91 10.63 -2.08
C GLY A 175 16.33 11.59 -1.02
N ASN A 176 17.11 12.53 -0.49
CA ASN A 176 16.68 13.52 0.50
C ASN A 176 16.49 14.95 -0.04
N THR A 177 16.51 15.14 -1.36
CA THR A 177 16.46 16.48 -2.00
C THR A 177 15.15 16.76 -2.76
N HIS A 178 14.21 15.81 -2.73
CA HIS A 178 12.93 15.89 -3.44
C HIS A 178 11.85 15.10 -2.68
N MET A 179 10.59 15.29 -3.05
CA MET A 179 9.45 14.53 -2.52
C MET A 179 9.13 13.30 -3.38
N GLY A 180 8.34 12.37 -2.85
CA GLY A 180 7.78 11.25 -3.61
C GLY A 180 6.54 11.67 -4.39
N GLY A 181 6.44 11.29 -5.67
CA GLY A 181 5.25 11.60 -6.46
C GLY A 181 3.97 10.98 -5.89
N TRP A 182 4.06 9.73 -5.43
CA TRP A 182 2.92 8.90 -4.98
C TRP A 182 2.06 9.53 -3.87
N ASN A 183 2.65 10.38 -3.01
CA ASN A 183 1.97 11.04 -1.90
C ASN A 183 1.98 12.57 -1.97
N THR A 184 2.34 13.16 -3.12
CA THR A 184 2.39 14.63 -3.27
C THR A 184 1.25 15.17 -4.13
N GLY A 185 0.91 14.51 -5.24
CA GLY A 185 -0.14 15.00 -6.15
C GLY A 185 -0.36 14.11 -7.38
N ASN A 186 -1.13 14.60 -8.34
CA ASN A 186 -1.51 13.87 -9.54
C ASN A 186 -0.28 13.48 -10.39
N ASN A 187 0.03 12.19 -10.48
CA ASN A 187 1.23 11.72 -11.17
C ASN A 187 1.15 11.90 -12.71
N TRP A 188 -0.05 12.10 -13.27
CA TRP A 188 -0.23 12.30 -14.72
C TRP A 188 0.25 13.65 -15.25
N ILE A 189 0.56 14.60 -14.37
CA ILE A 189 1.16 15.90 -14.74
C ILE A 189 2.66 15.98 -14.41
N LEU A 190 3.25 14.90 -13.90
CA LEU A 190 4.69 14.80 -13.73
C LEU A 190 5.37 14.63 -15.09
N TYR A 191 6.52 15.28 -15.25
CA TYR A 191 7.38 15.04 -16.39
C TYR A 191 7.94 13.62 -16.35
N ILE A 192 8.19 13.05 -17.53
CA ILE A 192 8.68 11.69 -17.70
C ILE A 192 10.21 11.72 -17.85
N ASN A 193 10.91 11.01 -16.97
CA ASN A 193 12.37 10.95 -17.00
C ASN A 193 12.91 10.27 -18.28
N GLU A 194 14.15 10.56 -18.65
CA GLU A 194 14.78 10.04 -19.87
C GLU A 194 14.93 8.52 -19.89
N ASN A 195 15.05 7.89 -18.72
CA ASN A 195 15.19 6.43 -18.59
C ASN A 195 13.90 5.65 -18.88
N VAL A 196 12.76 6.35 -19.02
CA VAL A 196 11.49 5.71 -19.39
C VAL A 196 11.46 5.47 -20.89
N THR A 197 11.26 4.21 -21.26
CA THR A 197 11.15 3.76 -22.65
C THR A 197 9.74 3.96 -23.21
N ASP A 198 9.61 4.02 -24.53
CA ASP A 198 8.29 4.11 -25.19
C ASP A 198 7.44 2.87 -24.89
N GLN A 199 8.06 1.68 -24.83
CA GLN A 199 7.38 0.43 -24.44
C GLN A 199 6.79 0.53 -23.02
N GLN A 200 7.51 1.08 -22.04
CA GLN A 200 6.99 1.26 -20.68
C GLN A 200 5.81 2.25 -20.62
N ILE A 201 5.79 3.26 -21.51
CA ILE A 201 4.65 4.18 -21.63
C ILE A 201 3.44 3.46 -22.23
N GLU A 202 3.64 2.64 -23.26
CA GLU A 202 2.57 1.83 -23.87
C GLU A 202 2.02 0.79 -22.89
N ASP A 203 2.89 0.09 -22.18
CA ASP A 203 2.53 -0.90 -21.16
C ASP A 203 1.73 -0.24 -20.02
N SER A 204 2.16 0.93 -19.54
CA SER A 204 1.44 1.71 -18.53
C SER A 204 0.01 2.05 -19.00
N LYS A 205 -0.14 2.55 -20.23
CA LYS A 205 -1.46 2.86 -20.82
C LYS A 205 -2.33 1.60 -20.93
N LYS A 206 -1.75 0.48 -21.37
CA LYS A 206 -2.45 -0.80 -21.50
C LYS A 206 -2.92 -1.33 -20.15
N GLN A 207 -2.04 -1.31 -19.14
CA GLN A 207 -2.38 -1.71 -17.78
C GLN A 207 -3.55 -0.90 -17.23
N LEU A 208 -3.55 0.43 -17.38
CA LEU A 208 -4.67 1.27 -16.94
C LEU A 208 -5.99 0.91 -17.63
N ALA A 209 -5.95 0.66 -18.95
CA ALA A 209 -7.13 0.32 -19.73
C ALA A 209 -7.71 -1.06 -19.37
N GLU A 210 -6.85 -2.02 -19.04
CA GLU A 210 -7.23 -3.41 -18.74
C GLU A 210 -7.46 -3.68 -17.24
N ALA A 211 -7.15 -2.71 -16.38
CA ALA A 211 -7.24 -2.82 -14.92
C ALA A 211 -8.67 -3.17 -14.44
N LYS A 212 -8.82 -4.41 -13.94
CA LYS A 212 -10.06 -4.90 -13.33
C LYS A 212 -10.29 -4.30 -11.95
N GLU A 213 -11.55 -4.32 -11.53
CA GLU A 213 -11.96 -3.92 -10.18
C GLU A 213 -12.21 -5.15 -9.32
N SER A 214 -11.81 -5.06 -8.06
CA SER A 214 -12.22 -6.01 -7.02
C SER A 214 -13.75 -6.06 -6.93
N PRO A 215 -14.36 -7.23 -6.72
CA PRO A 215 -15.79 -7.32 -6.45
C PRO A 215 -16.19 -6.49 -5.21
N ALA A 216 -15.27 -6.29 -4.26
CA ALA A 216 -15.46 -5.50 -3.04
C ALA A 216 -15.06 -4.03 -3.16
N LEU A 217 -14.56 -3.55 -4.31
CA LEU A 217 -14.20 -2.15 -4.48
C LEU A 217 -15.41 -1.25 -4.19
N GLY A 218 -15.23 -0.29 -3.29
CA GLY A 218 -16.27 0.63 -2.85
C GLY A 218 -17.10 0.15 -1.66
N PHE A 219 -16.94 -1.10 -1.22
CA PHE A 219 -17.48 -1.53 0.07
C PHE A 219 -16.65 -0.91 1.19
N ILE A 220 -17.27 -0.05 1.99
CA ILE A 220 -16.65 0.60 3.17
C ILE A 220 -17.47 0.19 4.38
N PHE A 221 -16.84 -0.48 5.33
CA PHE A 221 -17.54 -0.95 6.51
C PHE A 221 -18.02 0.21 7.40
N ASN A 222 -19.33 0.25 7.69
CA ASN A 222 -19.88 1.16 8.68
C ASN A 222 -19.67 0.57 10.08
N THR A 223 -18.88 1.30 10.88
CA THR A 223 -18.49 0.89 12.24
C THR A 223 -19.48 1.26 13.34
N ASP A 224 -20.55 2.01 13.04
CA ASP A 224 -21.43 2.64 14.05
C ASP A 224 -21.99 1.67 15.08
N ASN A 225 -22.35 0.44 14.68
CA ASN A 225 -22.95 -0.56 15.55
C ASN A 225 -21.95 -1.37 16.38
N VAL A 226 -20.64 -1.24 16.11
CA VAL A 226 -19.59 -2.12 16.65
C VAL A 226 -18.30 -1.37 17.03
N LYS A 227 -18.36 -0.07 17.31
CA LYS A 227 -17.18 0.77 17.61
C LYS A 227 -16.35 0.24 18.79
N SER A 228 -17.01 -0.19 19.86
CA SER A 228 -16.35 -0.76 21.05
C SER A 228 -15.61 -2.05 20.73
N GLU A 229 -16.24 -2.93 19.95
CA GLU A 229 -15.71 -4.23 19.59
C GLU A 229 -14.53 -4.11 18.62
N ILE A 230 -14.60 -3.19 17.65
CA ILE A 230 -13.46 -2.86 16.80
C ILE A 230 -12.27 -2.39 17.64
N SER A 231 -12.51 -1.55 18.64
CA SER A 231 -11.45 -1.05 19.53
C SER A 231 -10.81 -2.18 20.32
N ALA A 232 -11.61 -3.11 20.86
CA ALA A 232 -11.12 -4.30 21.54
C ALA A 232 -10.28 -5.20 20.62
N ILE A 233 -10.77 -5.48 19.41
CA ILE A 233 -10.04 -6.27 18.41
C ILE A 233 -8.73 -5.58 18.05
N SER A 234 -8.73 -4.26 17.83
CA SER A 234 -7.55 -3.49 17.46
C SER A 234 -6.47 -3.54 18.54
N ASN A 235 -6.87 -3.42 19.82
CA ASN A 235 -5.95 -3.53 20.95
C ASN A 235 -5.32 -4.94 21.05
N THR A 236 -6.09 -6.00 20.79
CA THR A 236 -5.57 -7.36 20.73
C THR A 236 -4.64 -7.54 19.53
N MET A 237 -5.03 -7.06 18.35
CA MET A 237 -4.21 -7.13 17.14
C MET A 237 -2.84 -6.45 17.34
N GLN A 238 -2.79 -5.24 17.91
CA GLN A 238 -1.54 -4.51 18.17
C GLN A 238 -0.56 -5.26 19.09
N GLN A 239 -1.04 -6.16 19.95
CA GLN A 239 -0.18 -6.96 20.83
C GLN A 239 0.46 -8.15 20.12
N PHE A 240 -0.11 -8.63 19.01
CA PHE A 240 0.23 -9.91 18.37
C PHE A 240 0.70 -9.77 16.92
N ASP A 241 0.10 -8.85 16.17
CA ASP A 241 0.19 -8.83 14.72
C ASP A 241 1.61 -8.61 14.22
N THR A 242 2.39 -7.76 14.88
CA THR A 242 3.74 -7.42 14.45
C THR A 242 4.67 -8.63 14.58
N ALA A 243 4.57 -9.38 15.69
CA ALA A 243 5.38 -10.58 15.88
C ALA A 243 5.02 -11.67 14.85
N ILE A 244 3.72 -11.87 14.58
CA ILE A 244 3.23 -12.86 13.62
C ILE A 244 3.59 -12.45 12.19
N ASN A 245 3.22 -11.25 11.78
CA ASN A 245 3.34 -10.76 10.40
C ASN A 245 4.79 -10.60 9.96
N THR A 246 5.74 -10.39 10.89
CA THR A 246 7.18 -10.34 10.59
C THR A 246 7.85 -11.71 10.65
N GLY A 247 7.15 -12.78 11.04
CA GLY A 247 7.72 -14.10 11.24
C GLY A 247 8.62 -14.22 12.48
N THR A 248 8.59 -13.26 13.40
CA THR A 248 9.42 -13.29 14.62
C THR A 248 9.04 -14.46 15.54
N VAL A 249 7.76 -14.83 15.56
CA VAL A 249 7.23 -15.97 16.34
C VAL A 249 6.66 -17.04 15.42
N ASP A 250 6.64 -18.29 15.91
CA ASP A 250 6.06 -19.42 15.21
C ASP A 250 4.53 -19.22 15.03
N PRO A 251 4.04 -19.11 13.78
CA PRO A 251 2.62 -18.87 13.53
C PRO A 251 1.72 -20.05 13.94
N ASP A 252 2.24 -21.28 14.02
CA ASP A 252 1.45 -22.43 14.45
C ASP A 252 1.11 -22.38 15.95
N LYS A 253 1.83 -21.58 16.74
CA LYS A 253 1.53 -21.29 18.15
C LYS A 253 0.82 -19.95 18.34
N ALA A 254 1.35 -18.91 17.72
CA ALA A 254 0.88 -17.54 17.95
C ALA A 254 -0.51 -17.25 17.33
N ILE A 255 -0.85 -17.88 16.20
CA ILE A 255 -2.19 -17.69 15.59
C ILE A 255 -3.29 -18.28 16.48
N PRO A 256 -3.19 -19.53 17.00
CA PRO A 256 -4.17 -20.02 17.97
C PRO A 256 -4.35 -19.11 19.19
N GLU A 257 -3.27 -18.61 19.78
CA GLU A 257 -3.33 -17.68 20.94
C GLU A 257 -4.01 -16.35 20.57
N LEU A 258 -3.71 -15.80 19.40
CA LEU A 258 -4.39 -14.62 18.86
C LEU A 258 -5.90 -14.89 18.72
N MET A 259 -6.27 -16.02 18.12
CA MET A 259 -7.66 -16.35 17.86
C MET A 259 -8.46 -16.59 19.15
N GLU A 260 -7.85 -17.20 20.16
CA GLU A 260 -8.45 -17.35 21.49
C GLU A 260 -8.76 -15.98 22.11
N LYS A 261 -7.79 -15.05 22.10
CA LYS A 261 -7.96 -13.70 22.66
C LYS A 261 -8.95 -12.84 21.88
N LEU A 262 -9.02 -13.00 20.56
CA LEU A 262 -9.99 -12.28 19.74
C LEU A 262 -11.44 -12.74 20.04
N LYS A 263 -11.62 -14.03 20.32
CA LYS A 263 -12.95 -14.64 20.51
C LYS A 263 -13.40 -14.65 21.98
N SER A 264 -12.51 -14.45 22.96
CA SER A 264 -12.82 -14.58 24.39
C SER A 264 -13.97 -13.69 24.89
N GLU A 265 -14.13 -12.50 24.30
CA GLU A 265 -15.17 -11.53 24.68
C GLU A 265 -16.30 -11.43 23.64
N GLY A 266 -16.31 -12.27 22.60
CA GLY A 266 -17.31 -12.25 21.53
C GLY A 266 -17.25 -11.04 20.57
N ALA A 267 -16.31 -10.11 20.79
CA ALA A 267 -16.12 -8.93 19.95
C ALA A 267 -15.82 -9.31 18.49
N TYR A 268 -14.97 -10.32 18.28
CA TYR A 268 -14.62 -10.82 16.95
C TYR A 268 -15.85 -11.27 16.15
N ASP A 269 -16.69 -12.14 16.71
CA ASP A 269 -17.86 -12.68 16.00
C ASP A 269 -18.90 -11.58 15.74
N LYS A 270 -19.07 -10.64 16.68
CA LYS A 270 -20.00 -9.51 16.48
C LYS A 270 -19.58 -8.62 15.31
N VAL A 271 -18.29 -8.29 15.20
CA VAL A 271 -17.76 -7.49 14.07
C VAL A 271 -17.82 -8.27 12.77
N LEU A 272 -17.43 -9.54 12.76
CA LEU A 272 -17.48 -10.40 11.57
C LEU A 272 -18.91 -10.49 11.01
N ASN A 273 -19.88 -10.74 11.88
CA ASN A 273 -21.29 -10.89 11.48
C ASN A 273 -21.88 -9.58 10.96
N GLU A 274 -21.61 -8.44 11.61
CA GLU A 274 -22.07 -7.13 11.13
C GLU A 274 -21.40 -6.75 9.80
N MET A 275 -20.11 -7.05 9.63
CA MET A 275 -19.39 -6.80 8.38
C MET A 275 -19.92 -7.68 7.24
N GLN A 276 -20.15 -8.96 7.50
CA GLN A 276 -20.74 -9.87 6.50
C GLN A 276 -22.16 -9.42 6.10
N LYS A 277 -22.99 -8.99 7.06
CA LYS A 277 -24.33 -8.46 6.78
C LYS A 277 -24.27 -7.26 5.83
N GLN A 278 -23.43 -6.27 6.14
CA GLN A 278 -23.27 -5.08 5.28
C GLN A 278 -22.70 -5.45 3.90
N TYR A 279 -21.80 -6.44 3.85
CA TYR A 279 -21.23 -6.91 2.58
C TYR A 279 -22.27 -7.64 1.72
N ASP A 280 -23.12 -8.46 2.32
CA ASP A 280 -24.24 -9.13 1.65
C ASP A 280 -25.22 -8.11 1.07
N GLU A 281 -25.53 -7.03 1.81
CA GLU A 281 -26.36 -5.91 1.33
C GLU A 281 -25.69 -5.18 0.16
N PHE A 282 -24.39 -4.90 0.26
CA PHE A 282 -23.61 -4.28 -0.82
C PHE A 282 -23.64 -5.12 -2.11
N LEU A 283 -23.41 -6.44 -2.01
CA LEU A 283 -23.41 -7.34 -3.17
C LEU A 283 -24.79 -7.47 -3.84
N LYS A 284 -25.89 -7.40 -3.06
CA LYS A 284 -27.25 -7.37 -3.61
C LYS A 284 -27.51 -6.08 -4.39
N ASN A 285 -27.08 -4.94 -3.86
CA ASN A 285 -27.27 -3.64 -4.51
C ASN A 285 -26.43 -3.49 -5.78
N LYS A 286 -25.26 -4.15 -5.88
CA LYS A 286 -24.39 -4.12 -7.07
C LYS A 286 -24.94 -4.93 -8.26
N LYS A 287 -25.91 -5.82 -8.01
CA LYS A 287 -26.56 -6.66 -9.05
C LYS A 287 -27.85 -6.04 -9.61
N SER A 288 -28.38 -5.00 -8.95
CA SER A 288 -29.55 -4.23 -9.41
C SER A 288 -29.12 -3.08 -10.30
#